data_AF-A0A8G2FWB6-F1
#
_entry.id   AF-A0A8G2FWB6-F1
#
_cell.length_a   1.000
_cell.length_b   1.000
_cell.length_c   1.000
_cell.angle_alpha   90.00
_cell.angle_beta   90.00
_cell.angle_gamma   90.00
#
_symmetry.space_group_name_H-M   'P 1'
#
loop_
_entity.id
_entity.type
_entity.pdbx_description
1 polymer ?
#
loop_
_entity_poly.entity_id
_entity_poly.type
_entity_poly.pdbx_seq_one_letter_code
_entity_poly.pdbx_strand_id
1 'polypeptide(L)' 'MEKNQNNIQDKLIAQQEKIERKFQGIGKGKYSRIMKMAKKPNGDEYTKVLLIAGFGIVFLGFIGFVIYLLMSVYF' A
#
# COMPACT_ATOMS: atom_id res chain seq x y z
N MET A 1 -1.83 -36.29 -37.03
CA MET A 1 -2.72 -36.01 -35.89
C MET A 1 -2.22 -34.77 -35.13
N GLU A 2 -2.04 -33.63 -35.81
CA GLU A 2 -1.22 -32.52 -35.29
C GLU A 2 -1.99 -31.19 -35.15
N LYS A 3 -3.16 -31.06 -35.82
CA LYS A 3 -3.91 -29.79 -35.89
C LYS A 3 -4.60 -29.36 -34.58
N ASN A 4 -4.76 -30.25 -33.58
CA ASN A 4 -5.46 -29.91 -32.32
C ASN A 4 -4.56 -29.17 -31.32
N GLN A 5 -3.25 -29.40 -31.35
CA GLN A 5 -2.27 -28.72 -30.48
C GLN A 5 -2.17 -27.23 -30.85
N ASN A 6 -2.21 -26.91 -32.15
CA ASN A 6 -2.11 -25.53 -32.65
C ASN A 6 -3.26 -24.65 -32.17
N ASN A 7 -4.50 -25.15 -32.16
CA ASN A 7 -5.69 -24.38 -31.78
C ASN A 7 -5.70 -23.98 -30.29
N ILE A 8 -5.06 -24.78 -29.43
CA ILE A 8 -4.91 -24.44 -28.01
C ILE A 8 -3.83 -23.36 -27.86
N GLN A 9 -2.67 -23.54 -28.50
CA GLN A 9 -1.60 -22.55 -28.47
C GLN A 9 -2.04 -21.19 -29.02
N ASP A 10 -2.78 -21.17 -30.13
CA ASP A 10 -3.33 -19.96 -30.74
C ASP A 10 -4.30 -19.23 -29.78
N LYS A 11 -5.12 -19.97 -29.04
CA LYS A 11 -6.01 -19.40 -28.00
C LYS A 11 -5.22 -18.84 -26.82
N LEU A 12 -4.14 -19.50 -26.41
CA LEU A 12 -3.30 -19.03 -25.31
C LEU A 12 -2.55 -17.74 -25.70
N ILE A 13 -2.02 -17.68 -26.93
CA ILE A 13 -1.38 -16.48 -27.49
C ILE A 13 -2.39 -15.32 -27.57
N ALA A 14 -3.60 -15.58 -28.09
CA ALA A 14 -4.66 -14.58 -28.16
C ALA A 14 -5.11 -14.05 -26.79
N GLN A 15 -5.04 -14.89 -25.75
CA GLN A 15 -5.34 -14.50 -24.36
C GLN A 15 -4.19 -13.66 -23.76
N GLN A 16 -2.93 -14.01 -24.04
CA GLN A 16 -1.77 -13.21 -23.64
C GLN A 16 -1.81 -11.81 -24.26
N GLU A 17 -2.11 -11.69 -25.55
CA GLU A 17 -2.19 -10.37 -26.19
C GLU A 17 -3.29 -9.47 -25.58
N LYS A 18 -4.41 -10.05 -25.12
CA LYS A 18 -5.47 -9.27 -24.47
C LYS A 18 -5.06 -8.78 -23.08
N ILE A 19 -4.26 -9.58 -22.37
CA ILE A 19 -3.71 -9.23 -21.05
C ILE A 19 -2.63 -8.15 -21.23
N GLU A 20 -1.71 -8.33 -22.17
CA GLU A 20 -0.62 -7.40 -22.43
C GLU A 20 -1.13 -6.02 -22.87
N ARG A 21 -2.15 -5.98 -23.74
CA ARG A 21 -2.84 -4.74 -24.14
C ARG A 21 -3.51 -4.01 -22.95
N LYS A 22 -4.03 -4.75 -21.97
CA LYS A 22 -4.62 -4.16 -20.74
C LYS A 22 -3.53 -3.67 -19.78
N PHE A 23 -2.45 -4.43 -19.62
CA PHE A 23 -1.34 -4.08 -18.73
C PHE A 23 -0.52 -2.89 -19.22
N GLN A 24 -0.41 -2.65 -20.53
CA GLN A 24 0.27 -1.46 -21.07
C GLN A 24 -0.34 -0.13 -20.59
N GLY A 25 -1.62 -0.11 -20.17
CA GLY A 25 -2.29 1.06 -19.59
C GLY A 25 -2.26 1.14 -18.06
N ILE A 26 -1.97 0.03 -17.38
CA ILE A 26 -1.96 -0.06 -15.91
C ILE A 26 -0.63 0.52 -15.40
N GLY A 27 -0.63 1.82 -15.11
CA GLY A 27 0.53 2.51 -14.52
C GLY A 27 0.84 3.87 -15.13
N LYS A 28 0.15 4.26 -16.20
CA LYS A 28 0.23 5.61 -16.81
C LYS A 28 -1.05 6.43 -16.65
N GLY A 29 -1.91 6.07 -15.68
CA GLY A 29 -3.12 6.82 -15.35
C GLY A 29 -2.83 8.15 -14.65
N LYS A 30 -3.82 9.06 -14.59
CA LYS A 30 -3.74 10.38 -13.93
C LYS A 30 -3.10 10.33 -12.53
N TYR A 31 -3.43 9.32 -11.73
CA TYR A 31 -2.92 9.14 -10.36
C TYR A 31 -1.44 8.73 -10.29
N SER A 32 -0.93 7.98 -11.26
CA SER A 32 0.50 7.64 -11.33
C SER A 32 1.37 8.88 -11.53
N ARG A 33 0.87 9.87 -12.28
CA ARG A 33 1.54 11.16 -12.48
C ARG A 33 1.55 11.97 -11.18
N ILE A 34 0.45 11.97 -10.43
CA ILE A 34 0.36 12.66 -9.14
C ILE A 34 1.32 12.05 -8.11
N MET A 35 1.37 10.72 -8.01
CA MET A 35 2.30 10.03 -7.10
C MET A 35 3.77 10.32 -7.44
N LYS A 36 4.08 10.47 -8.74
CA LYS A 36 5.43 10.87 -9.21
C LYS A 36 5.74 12.35 -8.96
N MET A 37 4.73 13.21 -8.88
CA MET A 37 4.88 14.64 -8.56
C MET A 37 4.89 14.92 -7.05
N ALA A 38 4.43 13.97 -6.23
CA ALA A 38 4.43 14.10 -4.78
C ALA A 38 5.87 14.15 -4.24
N LYS A 39 6.15 15.08 -3.34
CA LYS A 39 7.44 15.17 -2.65
C LYS A 39 7.59 13.97 -1.72
N LYS A 40 8.55 13.09 -2.00
CA LYS A 40 8.97 12.07 -1.03
C LYS A 40 9.60 12.78 0.18
N PRO A 41 9.14 12.53 1.42
CA PRO A 41 9.75 13.13 2.59
C PRO A 41 11.20 12.67 2.72
N ASN A 42 12.06 13.58 3.19
CA ASN A 42 13.44 13.20 3.55
C ASN A 42 13.43 12.33 4.82
N GLY A 43 14.48 11.53 5.04
CA GLY A 43 14.61 10.68 6.23
C GLY A 43 14.52 11.49 7.53
N ASP A 44 15.11 12.69 7.56
CA ASP A 44 15.04 13.58 8.72
C ASP A 44 13.65 14.16 8.95
N GLU A 45 12.94 14.52 7.87
CA GLU A 45 11.55 15.01 7.94
C GLU A 45 10.63 13.92 8.50
N TYR A 46 10.78 12.70 7.99
CA TYR A 46 10.03 11.54 8.44
C TYR A 46 10.30 11.23 9.92
N THR A 47 11.58 11.22 10.31
CA THR A 47 11.98 10.88 11.68
C THR A 47 11.43 11.89 12.70
N LYS A 48 11.44 13.18 12.37
CA LYS A 48 10.85 14.23 13.25
C LYS A 48 9.35 14.03 13.45
N VAL A 49 8.61 13.80 12.37
CA VAL A 49 7.16 13.56 12.44
C VAL A 49 6.87 12.28 13.20
N LEU A 50 7.61 11.20 12.93
CA LEU A 50 7.46 9.92 13.61
C LEU A 50 7.70 10.04 15.11
N LEU A 51 8.70 10.82 15.52
CA LEU A 51 9.01 11.04 16.94
C LEU A 51 7.86 11.77 17.64
N ILE A 52 7.34 12.85 17.06
CA ILE A 52 6.22 13.60 17.63
C ILE A 52 4.95 12.74 17.70
N ALA A 53 4.62 12.04 16.62
CA ALA A 53 3.46 11.14 16.57
C ALA A 53 3.59 9.98 17.58
N GLY A 54 4.79 9.36 17.65
CA GLY A 54 5.09 8.29 18.59
C GLY A 54 4.96 8.74 20.04
N PHE A 55 5.50 9.92 20.38
CA PHE A 55 5.34 10.51 21.71
C PHE A 55 3.87 10.75 22.05
N GLY A 56 3.06 11.25 21.11
CA GLY A 56 1.62 11.45 21.33
C GLY A 56 0.88 10.15 21.64
N ILE A 57 1.14 9.09 20.87
CA ILE A 57 0.51 7.77 21.07
C ILE A 57 0.89 7.20 22.44
N VAL A 58 2.17 7.24 22.80
CA VAL A 58 2.65 6.72 24.09
C VAL A 58 2.09 7.53 25.25
N PHE A 59 2.06 8.85 25.14
CA PHE A 59 1.56 9.73 26.19
C PHE A 59 0.06 9.56 26.43
N LEU A 60 -0.75 9.55 25.37
CA LEU A 60 -2.19 9.33 25.48
C LEU A 60 -2.50 7.91 25.98
N GLY A 61 -1.77 6.91 25.48
CA GLY A 61 -1.89 5.53 25.96
C GLY A 61 -1.54 5.41 27.44
N PHE A 62 -0.48 6.07 27.89
CA PHE A 62 -0.07 6.09 29.29
C PHE A 62 -1.11 6.76 30.19
N ILE A 63 -1.66 7.91 29.79
CA ILE A 63 -2.72 8.59 30.56
C ILE A 63 -3.95 7.69 30.68
N GLY A 64 -4.42 7.11 29.57
CA GLY A 64 -5.55 6.18 29.60
C GLY A 64 -5.26 4.96 30.47
N PHE A 65 -4.04 4.43 30.41
CA PHE A 65 -3.60 3.32 31.24
C PHE A 65 -3.56 3.65 32.73
N VAL A 66 -3.09 4.84 33.11
CA VAL A 66 -3.08 5.31 34.50
C VAL A 66 -4.51 5.45 35.04
N ILE A 67 -5.43 6.02 34.25
CA ILE A 67 -6.85 6.12 34.63
C ILE A 67 -7.43 4.72 34.85
N TYR A 68 -7.15 3.77 33.94
CA TYR A 68 -7.57 2.38 34.07
C TYR A 68 -7.03 1.73 35.34
N LEU A 69 -5.74 1.90 35.64
CA LEU A 69 -5.12 1.34 36.85
C LEU A 69 -5.73 1.94 38.13
N LEU A 70 -5.95 3.25 38.17
CA LEU A 70 -6.58 3.90 39.31
C LEU A 70 -8.00 3.38 39.51
N MET A 71 -8.78 3.27 38.43
CA MET A 71 -10.11 2.69 38.50
C MET A 71 -10.07 1.24 38.97
N SER A 72 -9.13 0.42 38.48
CA SER A 72 -9.05 -1.01 38.83
C SER A 72 -8.52 -1.28 40.24
N VAL A 73 -7.72 -0.39 40.81
CA VAL A 73 -7.11 -0.58 42.14
C VAL A 73 -7.96 0.06 43.24
N TYR A 74 -8.60 1.20 42.93
CA TYR A 74 -9.38 1.96 43.91
C TYR A 74 -10.88 1.61 43.90
N PHE A 75 -11.41 1.10 42.78
CA PHE A 75 -12.82 0.72 42.61
C PHE A 75 -12.94 -0.79 42.42
#